data_AF-A0ABD5QH49-F1
#
_entry.id   AF-A0ABD5QH49-F1
#
_cell.length_a   1.000
_cell.length_b   1.000
_cell.length_c   1.000
_cell.angle_alpha   90.00
_cell.angle_beta   90.00
_cell.angle_gamma   90.00
#
_symmetry.space_group_name_H-M   'P 1'
#
loop_
_entity.id
_entity.type
_entity.pdbx_description
1 polymer ?
#
loop_
_entity_poly.entity_id
_entity_poly.type
_entity_poly.pdbx_seq_one_letter_code
_entity_poly.pdbx_strand_id
1 'polypeptide(L)'
;MTGYDSLAREEIEATITRAGFEQLYPEAVSVEITDSFGRKLGECRAVASSDGEPTGDYEIRIARRLFEGDDDDTWRDTVRHEVAHAYVLDTVGSHAQPHGDEWKAAARRAGADPVARCEGDETVDATYVLACPNGCFERGYLQRTDRVKQPWQYTCDGCGTQPISYDVGERPVDPDPGTCYMASLPWRTRSDRDDGDDRHSSARYLLACSNGCTTWPYQRRTKRIKNPWLYSCPECEETLLSCDIDDHPIDLAPGRCHVASIPWQEPRLVHACPNGCFSVGHGQHTDESRHPERYRCEECGTQTVVYPADDRPESLDPGTNYVD
;
A
#
# COMPACT_ATOMS: atom_id res chain seq x y z
N MET A 1 -17.26 -14.33 -25.39
CA MET A 1 -17.33 -14.91 -24.04
C MET A 1 -16.11 -15.77 -23.87
N THR A 2 -15.25 -15.38 -22.94
CA THR A 2 -14.09 -16.19 -22.56
C THR A 2 -14.57 -17.36 -21.70
N GLY A 3 -13.80 -18.44 -21.56
CA GLY A 3 -14.19 -19.56 -20.70
C GLY A 3 -14.42 -19.16 -19.23
N TYR A 4 -13.78 -18.07 -18.79
CA TYR A 4 -13.84 -17.58 -17.41
C TYR A 4 -15.19 -16.98 -17.03
N ASP A 5 -15.87 -16.32 -17.98
CA ASP A 5 -17.23 -15.80 -17.75
C ASP A 5 -18.20 -16.93 -17.38
N SER A 6 -18.09 -18.07 -18.07
CA SER A 6 -18.90 -19.26 -17.79
C SER A 6 -18.55 -19.90 -16.43
N LEU A 7 -17.27 -19.98 -16.07
CA LEU A 7 -16.85 -20.51 -14.76
C LEU A 7 -17.36 -19.65 -13.60
N ALA A 8 -17.23 -18.32 -13.72
CA ALA A 8 -17.74 -17.40 -12.71
C ALA A 8 -19.27 -17.48 -12.60
N ARG A 9 -19.97 -17.58 -13.74
CA ARG A 9 -21.44 -17.77 -13.79
C ARG A 9 -21.87 -19.05 -13.05
N GLU A 10 -21.22 -20.18 -13.34
CA GLU A 10 -21.51 -21.46 -12.68
C GLU A 10 -21.27 -21.39 -11.16
N GLU A 11 -20.19 -20.75 -10.72
CA GLU A 11 -19.91 -20.58 -9.29
C GLU A 11 -20.92 -19.63 -8.61
N ILE A 12 -21.39 -18.57 -9.29
CA ILE A 12 -22.48 -17.70 -8.77
C ILE A 12 -23.75 -18.53 -8.54
N GLU A 13 -24.21 -19.27 -9.55
CA GLU A 13 -25.42 -20.10 -9.47
C GLU A 13 -25.31 -21.18 -8.38
N ALA A 14 -24.16 -21.85 -8.32
CA ALA A 14 -23.87 -22.83 -7.29
C ALA A 14 -23.84 -22.20 -5.89
N THR A 15 -23.29 -20.99 -5.75
CA THR A 15 -23.19 -20.28 -4.47
C THR A 15 -24.56 -19.85 -3.97
N ILE A 16 -25.39 -19.23 -4.81
CA ILE A 16 -26.76 -18.81 -4.46
C ILE A 16 -27.56 -20.02 -3.96
N THR A 17 -27.49 -21.12 -4.70
CA THR A 17 -28.18 -22.37 -4.37
C THR A 17 -27.67 -22.97 -3.06
N ARG A 18 -26.35 -23.12 -2.92
CA ARG A 18 -25.70 -23.72 -1.74
C ARG A 18 -25.94 -22.90 -0.46
N ALA A 19 -25.93 -21.58 -0.57
CA ALA A 19 -26.11 -20.67 0.56
C ALA A 19 -27.58 -20.48 0.97
N GLY A 20 -28.52 -20.91 0.13
CA GLY A 20 -29.96 -20.69 0.32
C GLY A 20 -30.33 -19.20 0.23
N PHE A 21 -29.75 -18.47 -0.74
CA PHE A 21 -30.05 -17.05 -0.95
C PHE A 21 -31.33 -16.87 -1.76
N GLU A 22 -32.47 -17.31 -1.22
CA GLU A 22 -33.78 -17.39 -1.91
C GLU A 22 -34.32 -16.05 -2.47
N GLN A 23 -33.78 -14.91 -2.03
CA GLN A 23 -34.17 -13.58 -2.50
C GLN A 23 -33.31 -13.07 -3.66
N LEU A 24 -32.11 -13.63 -3.84
CA LEU A 24 -31.19 -13.28 -4.90
C LEU A 24 -31.29 -14.29 -6.05
N TYR A 25 -31.81 -13.85 -7.19
CA TYR A 25 -31.94 -14.70 -8.37
C TYR A 25 -30.66 -14.64 -9.22
N PRO A 26 -30.13 -15.78 -9.73
CA PRO A 26 -28.91 -15.77 -10.55
C PRO A 26 -29.01 -14.93 -11.83
N GLU A 27 -30.21 -14.80 -12.41
CA GLU A 27 -30.48 -13.95 -13.57
C GLU A 27 -30.33 -12.45 -13.28
N ALA A 28 -30.53 -12.03 -12.03
CA ALA A 28 -30.36 -10.64 -11.60
C ALA A 28 -28.87 -10.28 -11.40
N VAL A 29 -27.96 -11.26 -11.41
CA VAL A 29 -26.52 -11.04 -11.23
C VAL A 29 -25.81 -11.19 -12.57
N SER A 30 -25.28 -10.10 -13.13
CA SER A 30 -24.37 -10.13 -14.27
C SER A 30 -22.93 -10.27 -13.78
N VAL A 31 -22.07 -10.85 -14.63
CA VAL A 31 -20.64 -11.00 -14.34
C VAL A 31 -19.77 -10.48 -15.49
N GLU A 32 -18.73 -9.72 -15.16
CA GLU A 32 -17.70 -9.25 -16.09
C GLU A 32 -16.32 -9.71 -15.59
N ILE A 33 -15.57 -10.43 -16.44
CA ILE A 33 -14.15 -10.68 -16.21
C ILE A 33 -13.34 -9.53 -16.79
N THR A 34 -12.52 -8.88 -15.96
CA THR A 34 -11.88 -7.60 -16.32
C THR A 34 -10.38 -7.59 -16.02
N ASP A 35 -9.62 -6.98 -16.94
CA ASP A 35 -8.20 -6.66 -16.78
C ASP A 35 -7.99 -5.27 -16.16
N SER A 36 -9.08 -4.51 -15.99
CA SER A 36 -9.04 -3.11 -15.55
C SER A 36 -8.76 -2.93 -14.06
N PHE A 37 -8.77 -4.02 -13.28
CA PHE A 37 -8.53 -3.95 -11.85
C PHE A 37 -7.04 -3.88 -11.51
N GLY A 38 -6.68 -2.83 -10.77
CA GLY A 38 -5.38 -2.69 -10.11
C GLY A 38 -5.20 -3.68 -8.96
N ARG A 39 -5.57 -3.30 -7.73
CA ARG A 39 -5.44 -4.15 -6.51
C ARG A 39 -6.73 -4.89 -6.12
N LYS A 40 -7.87 -4.45 -6.65
CA LYS A 40 -9.15 -5.13 -6.42
C LYS A 40 -9.13 -6.49 -7.10
N LEU A 41 -9.70 -7.48 -6.44
CA LEU A 41 -9.93 -8.81 -7.01
C LEU A 41 -11.36 -9.01 -7.48
N GLY A 42 -12.30 -8.43 -6.74
CA GLY A 42 -13.72 -8.46 -7.01
C GLY A 42 -14.37 -7.13 -6.67
N GLU A 43 -15.52 -6.88 -7.29
CA GLU A 43 -16.39 -5.79 -6.93
C GLU A 43 -17.84 -6.14 -7.29
N CYS A 44 -18.74 -5.98 -6.33
CA CYS A 44 -20.18 -6.02 -6.55
C CYS A 44 -20.76 -4.59 -6.57
N ARG A 45 -21.66 -4.31 -7.52
CA ARG A 45 -22.42 -3.05 -7.60
C ARG A 45 -23.89 -3.31 -7.90
N ALA A 46 -24.78 -2.55 -7.27
CA ALA A 46 -26.17 -2.52 -7.70
C ALA A 46 -26.30 -1.73 -9.00
N VAL A 47 -27.05 -2.25 -9.97
CA VAL A 47 -27.37 -1.56 -11.21
C VAL A 47 -28.52 -0.60 -10.92
N ALA A 48 -28.27 0.69 -11.17
CA ALA A 48 -29.31 1.70 -11.09
C ALA A 48 -29.99 1.84 -12.46
N SER A 49 -31.31 1.99 -12.46
CA SER A 49 -32.04 2.43 -13.64
C SER A 49 -31.62 3.86 -14.03
N SER A 50 -31.93 4.28 -15.26
CA SER A 50 -31.69 5.65 -15.74
C SER A 50 -32.34 6.74 -14.87
N ASP A 51 -33.33 6.37 -14.05
CA ASP A 51 -34.04 7.26 -13.13
C ASP A 51 -33.48 7.21 -11.69
N GLY A 52 -32.40 6.46 -11.47
CA GLY A 52 -31.68 6.37 -10.18
C GLY A 52 -32.27 5.40 -9.16
N GLU A 53 -33.37 4.70 -9.49
CA GLU A 53 -33.91 3.65 -8.62
C GLU A 53 -33.18 2.30 -8.86
N PRO A 54 -32.89 1.54 -7.79
CA PRO A 54 -32.25 0.23 -7.90
C PRO A 54 -33.20 -0.75 -8.60
N THR A 55 -32.70 -1.45 -9.63
CA THR A 55 -33.53 -2.40 -10.40
C THR A 55 -33.68 -3.76 -9.73
N GLY A 56 -32.90 -4.03 -8.69
CA GLY A 56 -32.73 -5.37 -8.14
C GLY A 56 -31.70 -6.19 -8.91
N ASP A 57 -31.04 -5.60 -9.92
CA ASP A 57 -29.94 -6.25 -10.64
C ASP A 57 -28.58 -5.84 -10.04
N TYR A 58 -27.61 -6.74 -10.12
CA TYR A 58 -26.26 -6.57 -9.59
C TYR A 58 -25.22 -6.92 -10.67
N GLU A 59 -24.14 -6.15 -10.70
CA GLU A 59 -22.97 -6.43 -11.52
C GLU A 59 -21.82 -6.87 -10.62
N ILE A 60 -21.32 -8.08 -10.86
CA ILE A 60 -20.09 -8.59 -10.25
C ILE A 60 -18.97 -8.50 -11.27
N ARG A 61 -17.88 -7.82 -10.91
CA ARG A 61 -16.68 -7.72 -11.74
C ARG A 61 -15.57 -8.50 -11.05
N ILE A 62 -14.84 -9.34 -11.79
CA ILE A 62 -13.75 -10.16 -11.24
C ILE A 62 -12.47 -9.93 -12.04
N ALA A 63 -11.34 -9.82 -11.34
CA ALA A 63 -10.03 -9.66 -11.96
C ALA A 63 -9.65 -10.91 -12.76
N ARG A 64 -9.31 -10.74 -14.04
CA ARG A 64 -8.93 -11.86 -14.93
C ARG A 64 -7.77 -12.69 -14.40
N ARG A 65 -6.77 -12.05 -13.79
CA ARG A 65 -5.56 -12.70 -13.26
C ARG A 65 -5.85 -13.82 -12.26
N LEU A 66 -7.02 -13.80 -11.61
CA LEU A 66 -7.43 -14.87 -10.69
C LEU A 66 -7.64 -16.22 -11.36
N PHE A 67 -7.90 -16.22 -12.67
CA PHE A 67 -8.11 -17.43 -13.46
C PHE A 67 -6.84 -17.90 -14.18
N GLU A 68 -5.72 -17.20 -13.99
CA GLU A 68 -4.44 -17.48 -14.68
C GLU A 68 -3.51 -18.37 -13.85
N GLY A 69 -3.80 -18.55 -12.55
CA GLY A 69 -3.08 -19.46 -11.66
C GLY A 69 -3.65 -20.88 -11.66
N ASP A 70 -2.88 -21.82 -11.11
CA ASP A 70 -3.29 -23.23 -10.94
C ASP A 70 -4.22 -23.46 -9.73
N ASP A 71 -4.50 -22.42 -8.93
CA ASP A 71 -5.34 -22.50 -7.74
C ASP A 71 -6.76 -21.97 -7.99
N ASP A 72 -7.68 -22.91 -8.10
CA ASP A 72 -9.11 -22.65 -8.28
C ASP A 72 -9.79 -22.06 -7.03
N ASP A 73 -9.22 -22.23 -5.84
CA ASP A 73 -9.86 -21.83 -4.59
C ASP A 73 -9.93 -20.30 -4.47
N THR A 74 -8.89 -19.61 -4.93
CA THR A 74 -8.76 -18.15 -4.81
C THR A 74 -9.84 -17.40 -5.64
N TRP A 75 -10.06 -17.80 -6.90
CA TRP A 75 -11.08 -17.14 -7.72
C TRP A 75 -12.51 -17.51 -7.26
N ARG A 76 -12.72 -18.75 -6.83
CA ARG A 76 -14.03 -19.20 -6.29
C ARG A 76 -14.39 -18.46 -5.01
N ASP A 77 -13.43 -18.29 -4.10
CA ASP A 77 -13.64 -17.51 -2.88
C ASP A 77 -14.01 -16.07 -3.20
N THR A 78 -13.29 -15.44 -4.15
CA THR A 78 -13.58 -14.07 -4.61
C THR A 78 -15.01 -13.98 -5.20
N VAL A 79 -15.44 -14.93 -6.01
CA VAL A 79 -16.81 -14.94 -6.55
C VAL A 79 -17.83 -15.05 -5.41
N ARG A 80 -17.63 -15.99 -4.47
CA ARG A 80 -18.53 -16.17 -3.31
C ARG A 80 -18.60 -14.92 -2.44
N HIS A 81 -17.47 -14.22 -2.28
CA HIS A 81 -17.35 -12.97 -1.56
C HIS A 81 -18.25 -11.89 -2.18
N GLU A 82 -18.18 -11.72 -3.50
CA GLU A 82 -19.00 -10.71 -4.20
C GLU A 82 -20.49 -11.09 -4.23
N VAL A 83 -20.83 -12.38 -4.33
CA VAL A 83 -22.23 -12.86 -4.22
C VAL A 83 -22.79 -12.56 -2.83
N ALA A 84 -21.99 -12.64 -1.77
CA ALA A 84 -22.41 -12.26 -0.43
C ALA A 84 -22.73 -10.75 -0.33
N HIS A 85 -21.99 -9.88 -1.04
CA HIS A 85 -22.34 -8.46 -1.15
C HIS A 85 -23.65 -8.26 -1.89
N ALA A 86 -23.86 -8.92 -3.04
CA ALA A 86 -25.11 -8.83 -3.79
C ALA A 86 -26.32 -9.21 -2.92
N TYR A 87 -26.23 -10.32 -2.16
CA TYR A 87 -27.29 -10.75 -1.26
C TYR A 87 -27.58 -9.75 -0.13
N VAL A 88 -26.54 -9.15 0.45
CA VAL A 88 -26.73 -8.14 1.51
C VAL A 88 -27.35 -6.86 0.95
N LEU A 89 -26.92 -6.43 -0.24
CA LEU A 89 -27.52 -5.28 -0.90
C LEU A 89 -29.01 -5.54 -1.21
N ASP A 90 -29.36 -6.76 -1.59
CA ASP A 90 -30.74 -7.15 -1.87
C ASP A 90 -31.63 -7.20 -0.63
N THR A 91 -31.12 -7.78 0.45
CA THR A 91 -31.92 -8.07 1.65
C THR A 91 -31.90 -6.97 2.70
N VAL A 92 -30.79 -6.22 2.80
CA VAL A 92 -30.57 -5.18 3.81
C VAL A 92 -30.56 -3.78 3.17
N GLY A 93 -30.16 -3.69 1.90
CA GLY A 93 -30.06 -2.42 1.18
C GLY A 93 -28.67 -1.77 1.26
N SER A 94 -28.52 -0.65 0.54
CA SER A 94 -27.26 0.10 0.38
C SER A 94 -26.69 0.71 1.67
N HIS A 95 -27.45 0.70 2.77
CA HIS A 95 -27.01 1.21 4.07
C HIS A 95 -26.26 0.14 4.90
N ALA A 96 -26.25 -1.11 4.45
CA ALA A 96 -25.51 -2.17 5.10
C ALA A 96 -24.02 -1.81 5.18
N GLN A 97 -23.39 -2.09 6.32
CA GLN A 97 -21.98 -1.84 6.47
C GLN A 97 -21.18 -2.79 5.57
N PRO A 98 -20.22 -2.28 4.77
CA PRO A 98 -19.29 -3.13 4.05
C PRO A 98 -18.57 -4.07 5.03
N HIS A 99 -18.66 -5.37 4.79
CA HIS A 99 -18.11 -6.41 5.65
C HIS A 99 -18.59 -6.36 7.12
N GLY A 100 -19.80 -5.83 7.34
CA GLY A 100 -20.52 -5.84 8.61
C GLY A 100 -20.99 -7.24 9.03
N ASP A 101 -21.78 -7.33 10.10
CA ASP A 101 -22.20 -8.63 10.65
C ASP A 101 -23.13 -9.38 9.69
N GLU A 102 -24.00 -8.65 8.98
CA GLU A 102 -24.88 -9.18 7.94
C GLU A 102 -24.06 -9.79 6.80
N TRP A 103 -23.03 -9.08 6.35
CA TRP A 103 -22.12 -9.58 5.32
C TRP A 103 -21.31 -10.79 5.79
N LYS A 104 -20.76 -10.78 7.01
CA LYS A 104 -20.02 -11.95 7.52
C LYS A 104 -20.92 -13.18 7.66
N ALA A 105 -22.19 -12.98 8.00
CA ALA A 105 -23.16 -14.07 8.03
C ALA A 105 -23.43 -14.62 6.61
N ALA A 106 -23.60 -13.73 5.63
CA ALA A 106 -23.76 -14.10 4.23
C ALA A 106 -22.51 -14.80 3.67
N ALA A 107 -21.31 -14.26 3.91
CA ALA A 107 -20.04 -14.83 3.46
C ALA A 107 -19.85 -16.27 3.96
N ARG A 108 -20.10 -16.53 5.25
CA ARG A 108 -20.04 -17.90 5.81
C ARG A 108 -21.02 -18.85 5.13
N ARG A 109 -22.24 -18.38 4.82
CA ARG A 109 -23.25 -19.19 4.10
C ARG A 109 -22.84 -19.45 2.66
N ALA A 110 -22.25 -18.46 2.00
CA ALA A 110 -21.70 -18.56 0.64
C ALA A 110 -20.50 -19.51 0.58
N GLY A 111 -19.85 -19.79 1.71
CA GLY A 111 -18.58 -20.52 1.77
C GLY A 111 -17.40 -19.66 1.32
N ALA A 112 -17.53 -18.34 1.46
CA ALA A 112 -16.42 -17.39 1.33
C ALA A 112 -15.73 -17.21 2.69
N ASP A 113 -14.46 -16.82 2.69
CA ASP A 113 -13.77 -16.40 3.91
C ASP A 113 -14.39 -15.09 4.46
N PRO A 114 -15.02 -15.11 5.65
CA PRO A 114 -15.65 -13.93 6.26
C PRO A 114 -14.63 -12.93 6.83
N VAL A 115 -13.33 -13.22 6.74
CA VAL A 115 -12.22 -12.37 7.18
C VAL A 115 -11.45 -11.80 5.98
N ALA A 116 -11.51 -12.46 4.82
CA ALA A 116 -10.94 -11.97 3.58
C ALA A 116 -11.53 -10.61 3.21
N ARG A 117 -10.66 -9.69 2.80
CA ARG A 117 -11.04 -8.43 2.15
C ARG A 117 -10.81 -8.61 0.66
N CYS A 118 -11.56 -7.93 -0.22
CA CYS A 118 -11.43 -8.00 -1.70
C CYS A 118 -10.06 -7.54 -2.27
N GLU A 119 -9.01 -7.57 -1.47
CA GLU A 119 -7.63 -7.28 -1.83
C GLU A 119 -6.90 -8.62 -1.79
N GLY A 120 -6.52 -9.12 -2.95
CA GLY A 120 -5.79 -10.37 -3.07
C GLY A 120 -4.47 -10.29 -2.34
N ASP A 121 -4.08 -11.41 -1.76
CA ASP A 121 -2.76 -11.63 -1.18
C ASP A 121 -1.69 -11.85 -2.28
N GLU A 122 -1.78 -11.08 -3.36
CA GLU A 122 -0.66 -10.86 -4.25
C GLU A 122 -0.07 -9.49 -3.90
N THR A 123 0.90 -9.53 -2.99
CA THR A 123 2.02 -8.59 -2.95
C THR A 123 1.64 -7.16 -3.30
N VAL A 124 0.95 -6.51 -2.38
CA VAL A 124 0.96 -5.06 -2.39
C VAL A 124 1.38 -4.59 -1.03
N ASP A 125 2.65 -4.15 -0.98
CA ASP A 125 3.30 -3.54 0.18
C ASP A 125 2.29 -2.72 0.97
N ALA A 126 1.84 -3.27 2.10
CA ALA A 126 1.16 -2.46 3.08
C ALA A 126 2.11 -1.32 3.41
N THR A 127 1.61 -0.09 3.34
CA THR A 127 2.41 1.07 3.73
C THR A 127 2.31 1.28 5.23
N TYR A 128 1.19 0.87 5.82
CA TYR A 128 0.85 1.09 7.22
C TYR A 128 0.36 -0.21 7.86
N VAL A 129 0.61 -0.35 9.16
CA VAL A 129 0.12 -1.45 9.99
C VAL A 129 -0.73 -0.86 11.12
N LEU A 130 -1.82 -1.55 11.45
CA LEU A 130 -2.56 -1.37 12.70
C LEU A 130 -2.43 -2.68 13.49
N ALA A 131 -1.88 -2.61 14.69
CA ALA A 131 -1.63 -3.79 15.52
C ALA A 131 -2.10 -3.58 16.95
N CYS A 132 -2.43 -4.67 17.63
CA CYS A 132 -2.50 -4.67 19.08
C CYS A 132 -1.08 -4.76 19.64
N PRO A 133 -0.66 -3.87 20.57
CA PRO A 133 0.67 -3.95 21.18
C PRO A 133 0.89 -5.27 21.94
N ASN A 134 -0.19 -5.87 22.46
CA ASN A 134 -0.16 -7.18 23.14
C ASN A 134 -0.21 -8.38 22.17
N GLY A 135 -0.12 -8.14 20.86
CA GLY A 135 -0.05 -9.22 19.85
C GLY A 135 -1.37 -9.92 19.53
N CYS A 136 -2.53 -9.38 19.95
CA CYS A 136 -3.83 -9.99 19.65
C CYS A 136 -4.22 -9.96 18.16
N PHE A 137 -3.73 -8.97 17.42
CA PHE A 137 -3.92 -8.87 15.96
C PHE A 137 -2.88 -7.93 15.34
N GLU A 138 -2.70 -8.08 14.03
CA GLU A 138 -1.94 -7.17 13.18
C GLU A 138 -2.61 -7.10 11.80
N ARG A 139 -2.74 -5.90 11.21
CA ARG A 139 -3.43 -5.69 9.93
C ARG A 139 -2.71 -4.64 9.08
N GLY A 140 -2.37 -5.01 7.85
CA GLY A 140 -1.78 -4.10 6.86
C GLY A 140 -2.82 -3.19 6.19
N TYR A 141 -2.39 -2.00 5.79
CA TYR A 141 -3.17 -0.98 5.10
C TYR A 141 -2.31 -0.24 4.08
N LEU A 142 -2.85 -0.04 2.87
CA LEU A 142 -2.18 0.69 1.78
C LEU A 142 -2.32 2.21 1.91
N GLN A 143 -3.41 2.63 2.54
CA GLN A 143 -3.77 4.03 2.72
C GLN A 143 -4.03 4.33 4.19
N ARG A 144 -3.87 5.60 4.56
CA ARG A 144 -4.19 6.08 5.90
C ARG A 144 -5.69 6.21 6.06
N THR A 145 -6.34 5.10 6.40
CA THR A 145 -7.72 5.10 6.89
C THR A 145 -7.78 5.80 8.25
N ASP A 146 -8.95 6.26 8.69
CA ASP A 146 -9.06 6.93 9.98
C ASP A 146 -8.68 6.02 11.15
N ARG A 147 -8.87 4.70 10.99
CA ARG A 147 -8.42 3.70 11.95
C ARG A 147 -6.91 3.66 12.12
N VAL A 148 -6.20 3.83 11.02
CA VAL A 148 -4.73 3.87 10.94
C VAL A 148 -4.22 5.21 11.49
N LYS A 149 -4.92 6.33 11.22
CA LYS A 149 -4.54 7.67 11.73
C LYS A 149 -4.84 7.88 13.22
N GLN A 150 -5.89 7.23 13.73
CA GLN A 150 -6.46 7.49 15.06
C GLN A 150 -6.62 6.19 15.87
N PRO A 151 -5.55 5.40 16.07
CA PRO A 151 -5.65 4.10 16.71
C PRO A 151 -6.19 4.19 18.16
N TRP A 152 -5.99 5.31 18.86
CA TRP A 152 -6.55 5.59 20.20
C TRP A 152 -8.09 5.61 20.27
N GLN A 153 -8.81 5.77 19.16
CA GLN A 153 -10.29 5.75 19.16
C GLN A 153 -10.87 4.34 19.23
N TYR A 154 -10.03 3.32 19.11
CA TYR A 154 -10.45 1.93 19.04
C TYR A 154 -9.91 1.16 20.24
N THR A 155 -10.52 0.02 20.52
CA THR A 155 -10.05 -0.93 21.52
C THR A 155 -9.89 -2.30 20.88
N CYS A 156 -8.92 -3.06 21.37
CA CYS A 156 -8.76 -4.44 20.96
C CYS A 156 -9.85 -5.29 21.64
N ASP A 157 -10.64 -6.01 20.85
CA ASP A 157 -11.70 -6.88 21.38
C ASP A 157 -11.16 -8.03 22.26
N GLY A 158 -9.89 -8.41 22.08
CA GLY A 158 -9.25 -9.50 22.84
C GLY A 158 -8.71 -9.11 24.21
N CYS A 159 -8.08 -7.93 24.33
CA CYS A 159 -7.41 -7.51 25.57
C CYS A 159 -7.85 -6.13 26.10
N GLY A 160 -8.77 -5.45 25.42
CA GLY A 160 -9.25 -4.11 25.77
C GLY A 160 -8.24 -2.98 25.55
N THR A 161 -6.97 -3.30 25.26
CA THR A 161 -5.91 -2.31 25.02
C THR A 161 -6.12 -1.56 23.71
N GLN A 162 -5.80 -0.26 23.70
CA GLN A 162 -5.85 0.54 22.48
C GLN A 162 -4.78 0.06 21.50
N PRO A 163 -5.13 -0.15 20.22
CA PRO A 163 -4.16 -0.56 19.22
C PRO A 163 -3.14 0.55 18.97
N ILE A 164 -2.07 0.20 18.28
CA ILE A 164 -1.06 1.11 17.75
C ILE A 164 -1.08 1.04 16.23
N SER A 165 -0.52 2.05 15.58
CA SER A 165 -0.34 2.01 14.14
C SER A 165 1.05 2.51 13.75
N TYR A 166 1.66 1.96 12.70
CA TYR A 166 3.05 2.26 12.31
C TYR A 166 3.25 2.07 10.80
N ASP A 167 4.31 2.61 10.22
CA ASP A 167 4.67 2.32 8.83
C ASP A 167 5.22 0.87 8.73
N VAL A 168 4.91 0.13 7.67
CA VAL A 168 5.42 -1.25 7.53
C VAL A 168 6.94 -1.29 7.63
N GLY A 169 7.45 -2.25 8.40
CA GLY A 169 8.88 -2.38 8.71
C GLY A 169 9.35 -1.50 9.89
N GLU A 170 8.52 -0.56 10.38
CA GLU A 170 8.84 0.34 11.49
C GLU A 170 8.07 -0.04 12.77
N ARG A 171 7.94 -1.33 13.08
CA ARG A 171 7.27 -1.76 14.31
C ARG A 171 8.04 -1.25 15.54
N PRO A 172 7.40 -0.50 16.46
CA PRO A 172 8.07 -0.05 17.68
C PRO A 172 8.37 -1.24 18.61
N VAL A 173 9.54 -1.20 19.25
CA VAL A 173 10.02 -2.26 20.17
C VAL A 173 9.28 -2.25 21.51
N ASP A 174 8.85 -1.07 21.97
CA ASP A 174 8.04 -0.88 23.17
C ASP A 174 6.95 0.18 22.91
N PRO A 175 5.84 -0.22 22.28
CA PRO A 175 4.83 0.71 21.83
C PRO A 175 3.84 1.11 22.93
N ASP A 176 3.72 2.41 23.19
CA ASP A 176 2.65 3.02 23.98
C ASP A 176 1.28 2.76 23.31
N PRO A 177 0.34 2.08 24.00
CA PRO A 177 -1.00 1.83 23.49
C PRO A 177 -1.72 3.08 22.99
N GLY A 178 -2.45 2.97 21.89
CA GLY A 178 -3.18 4.09 21.29
C GLY A 178 -2.31 5.02 20.44
N THR A 179 -1.02 4.74 20.27
CA THR A 179 -0.10 5.64 19.56
C THR A 179 -0.02 5.35 18.06
N CYS A 180 0.02 6.43 17.27
CA CYS A 180 0.28 6.40 15.83
C CYS A 180 1.75 6.77 15.58
N TYR A 181 2.55 5.78 15.20
CA TYR A 181 3.99 5.84 14.97
C TYR A 181 4.37 6.09 13.50
N MET A 182 3.42 6.49 12.65
CA MET A 182 3.71 6.77 11.24
C MET A 182 4.50 8.07 11.07
N ALA A 183 5.53 8.05 10.22
CA ALA A 183 6.42 9.17 9.91
C ALA A 183 5.74 10.34 9.16
N SER A 184 4.41 10.32 9.04
CA SER A 184 3.67 11.04 8.01
C SER A 184 2.40 11.80 8.45
N LEU A 185 2.20 12.08 9.73
CA LEU A 185 1.25 13.12 10.13
C LEU A 185 1.88 14.11 11.13
N PRO A 186 1.62 15.42 10.96
CA PRO A 186 1.87 16.41 12.00
C PRO A 186 0.87 16.18 13.13
N TRP A 187 1.36 16.23 14.37
CA TRP A 187 0.53 16.23 15.56
C TRP A 187 -0.46 17.41 15.49
N ARG A 188 -1.75 17.11 15.67
CA ARG A 188 -2.69 18.10 16.22
C ARG A 188 -2.89 17.73 17.67
N THR A 189 -2.45 18.60 18.55
CA THR A 189 -2.87 18.58 19.94
C THR A 189 -4.08 19.49 20.09
N ARG A 190 -4.85 19.29 21.16
CA ARG A 190 -6.09 20.04 21.42
C ARG A 190 -5.89 21.57 21.50
N SER A 191 -4.65 22.03 21.65
CA SER A 191 -4.23 23.44 21.69
C SER A 191 -4.11 24.14 20.34
N ASP A 192 -4.10 23.43 19.20
CA ASP A 192 -3.80 24.02 17.88
C ASP A 192 -5.03 24.65 17.18
N ARG A 193 -5.99 25.18 17.94
CA ARG A 193 -7.24 25.78 17.40
C ARG A 193 -7.26 27.30 17.36
N ASP A 194 -6.34 27.97 18.03
CA ASP A 194 -6.17 29.40 17.97
C ASP A 194 -4.76 29.69 17.48
N ASP A 195 -4.63 30.09 16.22
CA ASP A 195 -3.98 31.36 15.87
C ASP A 195 -4.02 31.57 14.37
N GLY A 196 -4.39 32.80 14.00
CA GLY A 196 -4.74 33.22 12.65
C GLY A 196 -3.54 33.57 11.75
N ASP A 197 -3.86 33.56 10.46
CA ASP A 197 -3.32 34.32 9.32
C ASP A 197 -1.95 35.01 9.47
N ASP A 198 -0.96 34.58 8.66
CA ASP A 198 0.04 35.50 8.12
C ASP A 198 0.72 34.98 6.83
N ARG A 199 0.80 35.88 5.85
CA ARG A 199 1.34 35.67 4.49
C ARG A 199 2.87 35.73 4.49
N HIS A 200 3.53 34.59 4.67
CA HIS A 200 4.86 34.33 4.13
C HIS A 200 4.89 32.93 3.50
N SER A 201 5.63 32.81 2.40
CA SER A 201 5.88 31.55 1.68
C SER A 201 6.01 30.38 2.66
N SER A 202 5.04 29.47 2.64
CA SER A 202 5.02 28.31 3.53
C SER A 202 6.07 27.26 3.18
N ALA A 203 6.90 27.49 2.14
CA ALA A 203 8.00 26.63 1.76
C ALA A 203 9.15 26.73 2.76
N ARG A 204 9.62 25.59 3.25
CA ARG A 204 10.70 25.47 4.25
C ARG A 204 11.93 24.73 3.71
N TYR A 205 11.78 24.00 2.62
CA TYR A 205 12.82 23.16 2.04
C TYR A 205 12.89 23.35 0.52
N LEU A 206 14.06 23.12 -0.04
CA LEU A 206 14.31 23.07 -1.48
C LEU A 206 14.78 21.68 -1.87
N LEU A 207 14.26 21.17 -2.99
CA LEU A 207 14.92 20.16 -3.79
C LEU A 207 15.50 20.88 -5.00
N ALA A 208 16.77 20.70 -5.31
CA ALA A 208 17.43 21.54 -6.29
C ALA A 208 18.52 20.79 -7.04
N CYS A 209 18.79 21.26 -8.26
CA CYS A 209 19.98 20.90 -9.00
C CYS A 209 21.15 21.79 -8.57
N SER A 210 22.29 21.20 -8.22
CA SER A 210 23.52 21.95 -7.90
C SER A 210 24.05 22.77 -9.08
N ASN A 211 23.73 22.38 -10.33
CA ASN A 211 24.10 23.12 -11.52
C ASN A 211 23.15 24.31 -11.82
N GLY A 212 22.15 24.54 -10.97
CA GLY A 212 21.24 25.69 -11.07
C GLY A 212 20.14 25.56 -12.11
N CYS A 213 19.96 24.39 -12.73
CA CYS A 213 18.95 24.19 -13.78
C CYS A 213 17.51 24.41 -13.27
N THR A 214 17.20 23.85 -12.11
CA THR A 214 15.83 23.88 -11.57
C THR A 214 15.80 23.67 -10.07
N THR A 215 14.78 24.24 -9.44
CA THR A 215 14.55 24.21 -8.00
C THR A 215 13.07 24.03 -7.71
N TRP A 216 12.76 23.18 -6.75
CA TRP A 216 11.39 22.87 -6.32
C TRP A 216 11.22 23.18 -4.84
N PRO A 217 10.36 24.14 -4.47
CA PRO A 217 10.07 24.46 -3.08
C PRO A 217 9.09 23.47 -2.45
N TYR A 218 9.36 23.09 -1.20
CA TYR A 218 8.53 22.20 -0.41
C TYR A 218 8.25 22.82 0.96
N GLN A 219 6.97 22.75 1.37
CA GLN A 219 6.54 23.19 2.70
C GLN A 219 6.86 22.17 3.79
N ARG A 220 7.10 20.91 3.41
CA ARG A 220 7.25 19.77 4.31
C ARG A 220 8.37 18.85 3.88
N ARG A 221 8.94 18.14 4.84
CA ARG A 221 10.03 17.18 4.67
C ARG A 221 9.54 15.89 4.01
N THR A 222 9.43 15.90 2.69
CA THR A 222 9.01 14.73 1.87
C THR A 222 10.16 13.73 1.67
N LYS A 223 9.86 12.53 1.15
CA LYS A 223 10.89 11.52 0.79
C LYS A 223 11.95 12.09 -0.17
N ARG A 224 11.54 12.98 -1.09
CA ARG A 224 12.44 13.69 -2.01
C ARG A 224 13.43 14.59 -1.29
N ILE A 225 12.95 15.32 -0.28
CA ILE A 225 13.81 16.15 0.57
C ILE A 225 14.73 15.30 1.44
N LYS A 226 14.28 14.14 1.95
CA LYS A 226 15.12 13.26 2.79
C LYS A 226 16.18 12.50 2.00
N ASN A 227 15.86 12.10 0.76
CA ASN A 227 16.69 11.23 -0.07
C ASN A 227 16.90 11.83 -1.46
N PRO A 228 17.50 13.03 -1.57
CA PRO A 228 17.65 13.71 -2.85
C PRO A 228 18.55 12.94 -3.83
N TRP A 229 19.43 12.05 -3.34
CA TRP A 229 20.28 11.16 -4.13
C TRP A 229 19.54 10.11 -4.97
N LEU A 230 18.24 9.91 -4.73
CA LEU A 230 17.41 8.99 -5.54
C LEU A 230 16.83 9.67 -6.78
N TYR A 231 17.17 10.94 -7.03
CA TYR A 231 16.54 11.75 -8.07
C TYR A 231 17.61 12.50 -8.86
N SER A 232 17.42 12.58 -10.18
CA SER A 232 18.29 13.30 -11.10
C SER A 232 17.60 14.52 -11.69
N CYS A 233 18.38 15.54 -12.01
CA CYS A 233 17.92 16.71 -12.71
C CYS A 233 17.45 16.33 -14.12
N PRO A 234 16.22 16.70 -14.55
CA PRO A 234 15.75 16.36 -15.89
C PRO A 234 16.46 17.12 -17.01
N GLU A 235 17.24 18.15 -16.69
CA GLU A 235 17.92 19.00 -17.68
C GLU A 235 19.40 18.65 -17.86
N CYS A 236 20.07 18.15 -16.81
CA CYS A 236 21.51 17.87 -16.85
C CYS A 236 21.90 16.54 -16.20
N GLU A 237 20.91 15.73 -15.78
CA GLU A 237 21.08 14.40 -15.18
C GLU A 237 21.85 14.36 -13.84
N GLU A 238 22.35 15.51 -13.38
CA GLU A 238 23.03 15.67 -12.10
C GLU A 238 22.15 15.21 -10.94
N THR A 239 22.77 14.56 -9.96
CA THR A 239 22.05 14.05 -8.80
C THR A 239 21.55 15.22 -7.95
N LEU A 240 20.25 15.25 -7.67
CA LEU A 240 19.64 16.36 -6.94
C LEU A 240 20.14 16.42 -5.49
N LEU A 241 20.06 17.61 -4.91
CA LEU A 241 20.29 17.85 -3.49
C LEU A 241 19.04 18.45 -2.85
N SER A 242 18.99 18.41 -1.52
CA SER A 242 18.00 19.16 -0.76
C SER A 242 18.68 20.07 0.26
N CYS A 243 18.08 21.21 0.54
CA CYS A 243 18.59 22.20 1.49
C CYS A 243 17.43 22.98 2.13
N ASP A 244 17.71 23.77 3.16
CA ASP A 244 16.71 24.68 3.72
C ASP A 244 16.37 25.78 2.68
N ILE A 245 15.18 26.36 2.76
CA ILE A 245 14.70 27.36 1.78
C ILE A 245 15.61 28.60 1.71
N ASP A 246 16.35 28.86 2.78
CA ASP A 246 17.28 29.99 2.92
C ASP A 246 18.70 29.68 2.40
N ASP A 247 18.99 28.41 2.06
CA ASP A 247 20.28 28.00 1.54
C ASP A 247 20.41 28.26 0.04
N HIS A 248 21.66 28.30 -0.45
CA HIS A 248 22.00 28.47 -1.86
C HIS A 248 22.40 27.13 -2.49
N PRO A 249 21.52 26.47 -3.27
CA PRO A 249 21.76 25.10 -3.76
C PRO A 249 23.02 24.94 -4.61
N ILE A 250 23.44 26.00 -5.31
CA ILE A 250 24.59 25.95 -6.22
C ILE A 250 25.94 25.82 -5.49
N ASP A 251 25.98 26.13 -4.21
CA ASP A 251 27.18 26.05 -3.37
C ASP A 251 27.25 24.74 -2.57
N LEU A 252 26.29 23.85 -2.79
CA LEU A 252 26.10 22.62 -2.02
C LEU A 252 26.44 21.39 -2.88
N ALA A 253 27.10 20.42 -2.25
CA ALA A 253 27.49 19.20 -2.93
C ALA A 253 26.24 18.41 -3.39
N PRO A 254 26.19 17.92 -4.65
CA PRO A 254 25.06 17.17 -5.19
C PRO A 254 24.83 15.83 -4.47
N GLY A 255 23.64 15.27 -4.65
CA GLY A 255 23.28 13.96 -4.06
C GLY A 255 23.23 13.95 -2.53
N ARG A 256 23.05 15.11 -1.89
CA ARG A 256 23.09 15.23 -0.43
C ARG A 256 21.90 16.00 0.13
N CYS A 257 21.55 15.66 1.36
CA CYS A 257 20.59 16.41 2.15
C CYS A 257 21.35 17.37 3.08
N HIS A 258 21.21 18.67 2.82
CA HIS A 258 21.85 19.76 3.57
C HIS A 258 20.88 20.46 4.53
N VAL A 259 19.65 19.97 4.64
CA VAL A 259 18.65 20.49 5.58
C VAL A 259 19.15 20.28 7.02
N ALA A 260 19.39 21.36 7.76
CA ALA A 260 20.04 21.32 9.07
C ALA A 260 19.28 20.50 10.12
N SER A 261 17.95 20.40 9.96
CA SER A 261 17.06 19.62 10.84
C SER A 261 17.01 18.11 10.53
N ILE A 262 17.78 17.64 9.55
CA ILE A 262 17.83 16.24 9.14
C ILE A 262 19.16 15.64 9.63
N PRO A 263 19.14 14.82 10.71
CA PRO A 263 20.33 14.07 11.06
C PRO A 263 20.65 13.13 9.89
N TRP A 264 21.86 13.30 9.37
CA TRP A 264 22.42 12.50 8.28
C TRP A 264 22.25 11.00 8.56
N GLN A 265 21.75 10.26 7.57
CA GLN A 265 22.12 8.86 7.41
C GLN A 265 22.86 8.78 6.08
N GLU A 266 24.19 8.76 6.15
CA GLU A 266 24.98 8.29 5.02
C GLU A 266 24.46 6.90 4.62
N PRO A 267 24.39 6.58 3.32
CA PRO A 267 24.09 5.22 2.89
C PRO A 267 25.03 4.28 3.62
N ARG A 268 24.49 3.29 4.33
CA ARG A 268 25.28 2.27 5.02
C ARG A 268 25.54 1.06 4.12
N LEU A 269 24.67 0.86 3.15
CA LEU A 269 24.71 -0.25 2.22
C LEU A 269 24.31 0.19 0.82
N VAL A 270 24.81 -0.52 -0.17
CA VAL A 270 24.58 -0.30 -1.59
C VAL A 270 24.01 -1.57 -2.18
N HIS A 271 22.82 -1.47 -2.76
CA HIS A 271 22.20 -2.50 -3.59
C HIS A 271 22.54 -2.21 -5.06
N ALA A 272 23.14 -3.17 -5.75
CA ALA A 272 23.67 -2.95 -7.08
C ALA A 272 23.49 -4.16 -8.00
N CYS A 273 23.58 -3.89 -9.30
CA CYS A 273 23.82 -4.93 -10.29
C CYS A 273 25.33 -5.23 -10.35
N PRO A 274 25.78 -6.50 -10.25
CA PRO A 274 27.19 -6.84 -10.34
C PRO A 274 27.82 -6.48 -11.70
N ASN A 275 27.00 -6.40 -12.76
CA ASN A 275 27.43 -5.98 -14.11
C ASN A 275 27.43 -4.46 -14.31
N GLY A 276 27.07 -3.67 -13.29
CA GLY A 276 27.14 -2.20 -13.35
C GLY A 276 25.92 -1.50 -13.93
N CYS A 277 24.81 -2.20 -14.19
CA CYS A 277 23.56 -1.61 -14.69
C CYS A 277 22.95 -0.56 -13.73
N PHE A 278 23.10 -0.74 -12.42
CA PHE A 278 22.65 0.22 -11.42
C PHE A 278 23.42 0.06 -10.09
N SER A 279 23.35 1.10 -9.26
CA SER A 279 23.86 1.11 -7.88
C SER A 279 23.04 2.10 -7.05
N VAL A 280 22.40 1.64 -5.96
CA VAL A 280 21.51 2.43 -5.10
C VAL A 280 21.95 2.33 -3.65
N GLY A 281 22.14 3.49 -2.99
CA GLY A 281 22.52 3.58 -1.58
C GLY A 281 21.32 3.65 -0.63
N HIS A 282 21.37 2.88 0.46
CA HIS A 282 20.36 2.81 1.51
C HIS A 282 20.96 3.08 2.88
N GLY A 283 20.28 3.84 3.73
CA GLY A 283 20.68 4.07 5.13
C GLY A 283 20.40 2.87 6.05
N GLN A 284 19.55 1.94 5.62
CA GLN A 284 19.12 0.75 6.36
C GLN A 284 18.72 -0.37 5.39
N HIS A 285 18.70 -1.61 5.88
CA HIS A 285 18.35 -2.77 5.06
C HIS A 285 16.88 -2.71 4.58
N THR A 286 16.68 -2.79 3.28
CA THR A 286 15.40 -3.13 2.62
C THR A 286 15.33 -4.64 2.33
N ASP A 287 14.18 -5.14 1.85
CA ASP A 287 14.02 -6.55 1.48
C ASP A 287 14.99 -6.94 0.35
N GLU A 288 15.14 -6.07 -0.65
CA GLU A 288 16.11 -6.22 -1.74
C GLU A 288 17.54 -6.33 -1.22
N SER A 289 17.84 -5.59 -0.15
CA SER A 289 19.16 -5.60 0.43
C SER A 289 19.44 -6.77 1.38
N ARG A 290 18.39 -7.44 1.88
CA ARG A 290 18.50 -8.63 2.75
C ARG A 290 18.54 -9.91 1.94
N HIS A 291 17.90 -9.90 0.78
CA HIS A 291 17.73 -11.06 -0.07
C HIS A 291 18.15 -10.80 -1.52
N PRO A 292 19.39 -10.31 -1.79
CA PRO A 292 19.83 -9.99 -3.14
C PRO A 292 19.72 -11.16 -4.15
N GLU A 293 19.72 -12.41 -3.66
CA GLU A 293 19.49 -13.62 -4.44
C GLU A 293 18.08 -13.72 -5.04
N ARG A 294 17.09 -13.04 -4.47
CA ARG A 294 15.70 -13.05 -4.94
C ARG A 294 15.44 -12.01 -6.02
N TYR A 295 16.31 -11.01 -6.15
CA TYR A 295 16.11 -9.88 -7.05
C TYR A 295 17.05 -9.96 -8.24
N ARG A 296 16.54 -9.61 -9.42
CA ARG A 296 17.28 -9.60 -10.68
C ARG A 296 17.30 -8.19 -11.25
N CYS A 297 18.44 -7.83 -11.82
CA CYS A 297 18.55 -6.62 -12.60
C CYS A 297 17.61 -6.67 -13.80
N GLU A 298 16.77 -5.65 -13.98
CA GLU A 298 15.81 -5.58 -15.07
C GLU A 298 16.50 -5.50 -16.45
N GLU A 299 17.71 -4.93 -16.52
CA GLU A 299 18.44 -4.78 -17.78
C GLU A 299 19.15 -6.05 -18.22
N CYS A 300 19.82 -6.75 -17.30
CA CYS A 300 20.68 -7.89 -17.65
C CYS A 300 20.26 -9.23 -17.03
N GLY A 301 19.17 -9.27 -16.26
CA GLY A 301 18.62 -10.48 -15.63
C GLY A 301 19.50 -11.11 -14.54
N THR A 302 20.67 -10.53 -14.26
CA THR A 302 21.63 -11.04 -13.28
C THR A 302 21.14 -10.76 -11.87
N GLN A 303 21.34 -11.70 -10.95
CA GLN A 303 20.97 -11.51 -9.54
C GLN A 303 21.76 -10.34 -8.95
N THR A 304 21.08 -9.54 -8.14
CA THR A 304 21.65 -8.32 -7.57
C THR A 304 22.64 -8.65 -6.44
N VAL A 305 23.40 -7.66 -5.98
CA VAL A 305 24.35 -7.78 -4.88
C VAL A 305 24.17 -6.64 -3.90
N VAL A 306 24.61 -6.84 -2.67
CA VAL A 306 24.54 -5.82 -1.61
C VAL A 306 25.89 -5.74 -0.92
N TYR A 307 26.44 -4.54 -0.72
CA TYR A 307 27.71 -4.35 -0.01
C TYR A 307 27.69 -3.08 0.86
N PRO A 308 28.54 -2.97 1.89
CA PRO A 308 28.66 -1.74 2.68
C PRO A 308 29.05 -0.56 1.78
N ALA A 309 28.45 0.61 2.00
CA ALA A 309 28.71 1.77 1.14
C ALA A 309 30.19 2.21 1.11
N ASP A 310 30.92 1.93 2.20
CA ASP A 310 32.34 2.26 2.36
C ASP A 310 33.28 1.11 2.00
N ASP A 311 32.75 -0.08 1.66
CA ASP A 311 33.55 -1.29 1.40
C ASP A 311 32.97 -2.09 0.23
N ARG A 312 33.28 -1.64 -1.00
CA ARG A 312 32.88 -2.33 -2.22
C ARG A 312 33.84 -3.50 -2.50
N PRO A 313 33.34 -4.75 -2.60
CA PRO A 313 34.16 -5.89 -2.99
C PRO A 313 34.77 -5.72 -4.40
N GLU A 314 36.01 -6.21 -4.57
CA GLU A 314 36.69 -6.22 -5.87
C GLU A 314 35.97 -7.10 -6.90
N SER A 315 35.31 -8.17 -6.43
CA SER A 315 34.48 -9.05 -7.23
C SER A 315 33.08 -9.14 -6.63
N LEU A 316 32.06 -8.97 -7.48
CA LEU A 316 30.66 -9.03 -7.09
C LEU A 316 30.03 -10.31 -7.62
N ASP A 317 29.89 -11.30 -6.75
CA ASP A 317 29.25 -12.58 -7.04
C ASP A 317 27.72 -12.41 -7.03
N PRO A 318 27.00 -12.68 -8.13
CA PRO A 318 25.56 -12.46 -8.23
C PRO A 318 24.77 -13.15 -7.10
N GLY A 319 23.83 -12.41 -6.50
CA GLY A 319 23.00 -12.90 -5.39
C GLY A 319 23.66 -12.84 -4.02
N THR A 320 24.84 -12.23 -3.90
CA THR A 320 25.58 -12.19 -2.63
C THR A 320 25.24 -10.94 -1.82
N ASN A 321 25.00 -11.15 -0.52
CA ASN A 321 24.95 -10.10 0.50
C ASN A 321 26.32 -10.04 1.23
N TYR A 322 27.07 -8.97 1.05
CA TYR A 322 28.38 -8.74 1.67
C TYR A 322 28.28 -7.96 2.99
N VAL A 323 27.06 -7.80 3.52
CA VAL A 323 26.79 -7.07 4.78
C VAL A 323 26.49 -8.01 5.95
N ASP A 324 26.32 -9.32 5.69
CA ASP A 324 26.14 -10.39 6.68
C ASP A 324 27.46 -11.02 7.16
#